data_AF-A0A2E8UEQ1-F1
#
_entry.id   AF-A0A2E8UEQ1-F1
#
_cell.length_a   1.000
_cell.length_b   1.000
_cell.length_c   1.000
_cell.angle_alpha   90.00
_cell.angle_beta   90.00
_cell.angle_gamma   90.00
#
_symmetry.space_group_name_H-M   'P 1'
#
loop_
_entity.id
_entity.type
_entity.pdbx_description
1 polymer ?
#
loop_
_entity_poly.entity_id
_entity_poly.type
_entity_poly.pdbx_seq_one_letter_code
_entity_poly.pdbx_strand_id
1 'polypeptide(L)'
;MSELEGKQQRDIGMARVETSARPSQKLAAKHAIAKVCRTTPPHKSWTTDEVHAVLECMNVKLDNARLLGPLMKRAQKAGLIEPVVCGGCHRQETRLSKRKKRHAGPQYLWRTTADYYYESRKD
;
A
#
# COMPACT_ATOMS: atom_id res chain seq x y z
N MET A 1 2.04 7.39 27.07
CA MET A 1 1.14 6.63 26.17
C MET A 1 1.70 5.24 26.01
N SER A 2 0.89 4.22 26.26
CA SER A 2 1.29 2.83 26.03
C SER A 2 1.34 2.52 24.52
N GLU A 3 2.12 1.52 24.11
CA GLU A 3 2.17 1.08 22.70
C GLU A 3 0.80 0.65 22.16
N LEU A 4 -0.04 0.09 23.03
CA LEU A 4 -1.42 -0.31 22.74
C LEU A 4 -2.31 0.91 22.40
N GLU A 5 -2.22 1.97 23.20
CA GLU A 5 -2.94 3.23 22.94
C GLU A 5 -2.52 3.85 21.61
N GLY A 6 -1.21 3.89 21.33
CA GLY A 6 -0.68 4.40 20.06
C GLY A 6 -1.17 3.62 18.85
N LYS A 7 -1.23 2.28 18.96
CA LYS A 7 -1.76 1.41 17.89
C LYS A 7 -3.26 1.65 17.67
N GLN A 8 -4.05 1.75 18.74
CA GLN A 8 -5.49 2.01 18.66
C GLN A 8 -5.78 3.36 18.00
N GLN A 9 -5.09 4.42 18.40
CA GLN A 9 -5.26 5.75 17.78
C GLN A 9 -4.91 5.74 16.30
N ARG A 10 -3.85 5.03 15.91
CA ARG A 10 -3.48 4.87 14.49
C ARG A 10 -4.58 4.16 13.70
N ASP A 11 -5.10 3.07 14.25
CA ASP A 11 -6.12 2.27 13.58
C ASP A 11 -7.46 3.04 13.47
N ILE A 12 -7.83 3.82 14.49
CA ILE A 12 -8.95 4.77 14.43
C ILE A 12 -8.71 5.83 13.34
N GLY A 13 -7.51 6.41 13.28
CA GLY A 13 -7.15 7.38 12.25
C GLY A 13 -7.26 6.80 10.84
N MET A 14 -6.80 5.56 10.63
CA MET A 14 -6.95 4.84 9.36
C MET A 14 -8.43 4.61 9.01
N ALA A 15 -9.24 4.18 9.97
CA ALA A 15 -10.67 3.97 9.77
C ALA A 15 -11.39 5.26 9.36
N ARG A 16 -11.10 6.39 10.03
CA ARG A 16 -11.70 7.70 9.69
C ARG A 16 -11.37 8.13 8.27
N VAL A 17 -10.09 8.03 7.88
CA VAL A 17 -9.66 8.36 6.51
C VAL A 17 -10.38 7.50 5.49
N GLU A 18 -10.46 6.19 5.74
CA GLU A 18 -11.17 5.30 4.84
C GLU A 18 -12.66 5.64 4.77
N THR A 19 -13.36 5.78 5.90
CA THR A 19 -14.81 6.09 5.90
C THR A 19 -15.12 7.38 5.15
N SER A 20 -14.31 8.43 5.36
CA SER A 20 -14.50 9.74 4.71
C SER A 20 -14.23 9.77 3.20
N ALA A 21 -13.50 8.79 2.66
CA ALA A 21 -13.15 8.78 1.24
C ALA A 21 -14.35 8.41 0.35
N ARG A 22 -14.42 9.06 -0.82
CA ARG A 22 -15.46 8.76 -1.83
C ARG A 22 -15.36 7.31 -2.31
N PRO A 23 -16.48 6.61 -2.56
CA PRO A 23 -16.46 5.23 -3.07
C PRO A 23 -15.64 5.05 -4.35
N SER A 24 -15.72 6.00 -5.28
CA SER A 24 -14.94 5.99 -6.53
C SER A 24 -13.43 6.04 -6.28
N GLN A 25 -12.97 6.82 -5.30
CA GLN A 25 -11.55 6.89 -4.94
C GLN A 25 -11.06 5.60 -4.28
N LYS A 26 -11.90 4.98 -3.44
CA LYS A 26 -11.60 3.66 -2.87
C LYS A 26 -11.45 2.61 -3.96
N LEU A 27 -12.38 2.60 -4.92
CA LEU A 27 -12.38 1.66 -6.03
C LEU A 27 -11.13 1.85 -6.90
N ALA A 28 -10.84 3.09 -7.29
CA ALA A 28 -9.65 3.40 -8.08
C ALA A 28 -8.35 3.01 -7.37
N ALA A 29 -8.23 3.30 -6.06
CA ALA A 29 -7.06 2.92 -5.27
C ALA A 29 -6.92 1.39 -5.14
N LYS A 30 -8.01 0.66 -4.89
CA LYS A 30 -7.99 -0.82 -4.87
C LYS A 30 -7.57 -1.39 -6.23
N HIS A 31 -8.11 -0.85 -7.32
CA HIS A 31 -7.73 -1.25 -8.67
C HIS A 31 -6.25 -0.98 -8.96
N ALA A 32 -5.74 0.19 -8.55
CA ALA A 32 -4.34 0.53 -8.69
C ALA A 32 -3.42 -0.42 -7.90
N ILE A 33 -3.77 -0.76 -6.65
CA ILE A 33 -3.04 -1.76 -5.85
C ILE A 33 -3.04 -3.11 -6.56
N ALA A 34 -4.21 -3.61 -6.98
CA ALA A 34 -4.32 -4.89 -7.67
C ALA A 34 -3.49 -4.90 -8.97
N LYS A 35 -3.51 -3.81 -9.75
CA LYS A 35 -2.71 -3.68 -10.97
C LYS A 35 -1.22 -3.76 -10.66
N VAL A 36 -0.72 -3.05 -9.64
CA VAL A 36 0.69 -3.17 -9.21
C VAL A 36 1.02 -4.61 -8.81
N CYS A 37 0.14 -5.28 -8.07
CA CYS A 37 0.36 -6.68 -7.70
C CYS A 37 0.45 -7.60 -8.91
N ARG A 38 -0.43 -7.46 -9.90
CA ARG A 38 -0.42 -8.31 -11.11
C ARG A 38 0.80 -8.07 -12.00
N THR A 39 1.31 -6.83 -12.03
CA THR A 39 2.44 -6.45 -12.90
C THR A 39 3.80 -6.54 -12.23
N THR A 40 3.85 -6.73 -10.90
CA THR A 40 5.11 -6.82 -10.15
C THR A 40 5.34 -8.24 -9.67
N PRO A 41 6.38 -8.94 -10.16
CA PRO A 41 6.68 -10.30 -9.73
C PRO A 41 6.96 -10.41 -8.22
N PRO A 42 6.68 -11.56 -7.59
CA PRO A 42 6.87 -11.77 -6.15
C PRO A 42 8.31 -11.56 -5.67
N HIS A 43 9.33 -11.76 -6.50
CA HIS A 43 10.72 -11.52 -6.12
C HIS A 43 11.11 -10.02 -6.10
N LYS A 44 10.22 -9.12 -6.56
CA LYS A 44 10.50 -7.69 -6.68
C LYS A 44 9.70 -6.88 -5.66
N SER A 45 10.41 -6.11 -4.84
CA SER A 45 9.80 -5.19 -3.87
C SER A 45 9.38 -3.85 -4.50
N TRP A 46 8.33 -3.25 -3.97
CA TRP A 46 7.76 -1.98 -4.42
C TRP A 46 7.22 -1.15 -3.24
N THR A 47 6.86 0.12 -3.47
CA THR A 47 6.30 1.02 -2.46
C THR A 47 4.98 1.63 -2.93
N THR A 48 4.33 2.41 -2.08
CA THR A 48 3.11 3.14 -2.47
C THR A 48 3.33 4.17 -3.59
N ASP A 49 4.58 4.45 -3.99
CA ASP A 49 4.86 5.27 -5.17
C ASP A 49 4.40 4.59 -6.45
N GLU A 50 4.60 3.27 -6.59
CA GLU A 50 4.14 2.50 -7.74
C GLU A 50 2.60 2.52 -7.84
N VAL A 51 1.88 2.50 -6.72
CA VAL A 51 0.41 2.66 -6.69
C VAL A 51 0.00 4.05 -7.15
N HIS A 52 0.70 5.09 -6.69
CA HIS A 52 0.47 6.45 -7.14
C HIS A 52 0.74 6.64 -8.64
N ALA A 53 1.78 6.00 -9.18
CA ALA A 53 2.06 6.04 -10.61
C ALA A 53 0.91 5.43 -11.42
N VAL A 54 0.35 4.30 -10.97
CA VAL A 54 -0.82 3.70 -11.62
C VAL A 54 -2.05 4.61 -11.55
N LEU A 55 -2.30 5.25 -10.39
CA LEU A 55 -3.40 6.21 -10.25
C LEU A 55 -3.24 7.42 -11.19
N GLU A 56 -2.02 7.94 -11.32
CA GLU A 56 -1.70 9.02 -12.26
C GLU A 56 -1.96 8.58 -13.71
N CYS A 57 -1.57 7.36 -14.10
CA CYS A 57 -1.88 6.80 -15.43
C CYS A 57 -3.39 6.61 -15.66
N MET A 58 -4.19 6.41 -14.62
CA MET A 58 -5.65 6.32 -14.69
C MET A 58 -6.32 7.71 -14.68
N ASN A 59 -5.55 8.79 -14.67
CA ASN A 59 -6.02 10.16 -14.50
C ASN A 59 -6.83 10.36 -13.19
N VAL A 60 -6.49 9.62 -12.14
CA VAL A 60 -7.13 9.70 -10.83
C VAL A 60 -6.19 10.35 -9.82
N LYS A 61 -6.60 11.51 -9.30
CA LYS A 61 -5.97 12.14 -8.14
C LYS A 61 -6.79 11.83 -6.89
N LEU A 62 -6.15 11.26 -5.87
CA LEU A 62 -6.80 11.06 -4.58
C LEU A 62 -6.91 12.40 -3.85
N ASP A 63 -8.08 12.67 -3.27
CA ASP A 63 -8.32 13.88 -2.46
C ASP A 63 -7.45 13.82 -1.19
N ASN A 64 -7.29 12.61 -0.65
CA ASN A 64 -6.43 12.33 0.49
C ASN A 64 -5.52 11.12 0.23
N ALA A 65 -4.22 11.38 0.03
CA ALA A 65 -3.23 10.33 -0.19
C ALA A 65 -3.11 9.34 0.98
N ARG A 66 -3.52 9.73 2.20
CA ARG A 66 -3.52 8.83 3.37
C ARG A 66 -4.48 7.66 3.20
N LEU A 67 -5.42 7.70 2.24
CA LEU A 67 -6.30 6.57 1.89
C LEU A 67 -5.52 5.30 1.53
N LEU A 68 -4.32 5.42 0.96
CA LEU A 68 -3.51 4.24 0.65
C LEU A 68 -3.09 3.47 1.90
N GLY A 69 -2.92 4.12 3.06
CA GLY A 69 -2.57 3.45 4.31
C GLY A 69 -3.54 2.31 4.70
N PRO A 70 -4.83 2.60 4.97
CA PRO A 70 -5.82 1.57 5.29
C PRO A 70 -5.99 0.55 4.15
N LEU A 71 -5.97 0.97 2.89
CA LEU A 71 -6.18 0.06 1.76
C LEU A 71 -5.01 -0.91 1.57
N MET A 72 -3.77 -0.47 1.76
CA MET A 72 -2.59 -1.35 1.77
C MET A 72 -2.66 -2.35 2.93
N LYS A 73 -3.11 -1.92 4.12
CA LYS A 73 -3.33 -2.84 5.25
C LYS A 73 -4.44 -3.87 4.97
N ARG A 74 -5.50 -3.48 4.27
CA ARG A 74 -6.54 -4.44 3.81
C ARG A 74 -5.98 -5.41 2.78
N ALA A 75 -5.20 -4.95 1.82
CA ALA A 75 -4.52 -5.82 0.84
C ALA A 75 -3.58 -6.82 1.54
N GLN A 76 -2.83 -6.37 2.55
CA GLN A 76 -1.99 -7.25 3.38
C GLN A 76 -2.81 -8.33 4.08
N LYS A 77 -3.91 -7.94 4.76
CA LYS A 77 -4.80 -8.88 5.46
C LYS A 77 -5.46 -9.89 4.51
N ALA A 78 -5.74 -9.48 3.27
CA ALA A 78 -6.32 -10.33 2.24
C ALA A 78 -5.27 -11.20 1.52
N GLY A 79 -4.00 -11.16 1.94
CA GLY A 79 -2.94 -12.00 1.37
C GLY A 79 -2.46 -11.57 -0.02
N LEU A 80 -2.78 -10.36 -0.48
CA LEU A 80 -2.31 -9.84 -1.78
C LEU A 80 -0.85 -9.39 -1.73
N ILE A 81 -0.44 -8.88 -0.58
CA ILE A 81 0.89 -8.30 -0.35
C ILE A 81 1.42 -8.67 1.02
N GLU A 82 2.73 -8.66 1.16
CA GLU A 82 3.44 -8.88 2.41
C GLU A 82 4.49 -7.77 2.64
N PRO A 83 4.79 -7.44 3.90
CA PRO A 83 5.86 -6.50 4.22
C PRO A 83 7.22 -7.13 3.89
N VAL A 84 8.13 -6.37 3.31
CA VAL A 84 9.54 -6.77 3.24
C VAL A 84 10.16 -6.49 4.60
N VAL A 85 10.65 -7.52 5.27
CA VAL A 85 11.16 -7.44 6.64
C VAL A 85 12.65 -7.76 6.65
N CYS A 86 13.43 -6.94 7.36
CA CYS A 86 14.85 -7.18 7.55
C CYS A 86 15.06 -8.44 8.39
N GLY A 87 15.88 -9.38 7.90
CA GLY A 87 16.18 -10.63 8.58
C GLY A 87 16.91 -10.48 9.92
N GLY A 88 17.61 -9.37 10.15
CA GLY A 88 18.37 -9.13 11.38
C GLY A 88 17.57 -8.44 12.49
N CYS A 89 16.87 -7.34 12.17
CA CYS A 89 16.15 -6.54 13.19
C CYS A 89 14.64 -6.76 13.20
N HIS A 90 14.11 -7.59 12.30
CA HIS A 90 12.68 -7.89 12.15
C HIS A 90 11.78 -6.66 11.94
N ARG A 91 12.37 -5.52 11.52
CA ARG A 91 11.62 -4.32 11.15
C ARG A 91 11.30 -4.34 9.66
N GLN A 92 10.13 -3.80 9.32
CA GLN A 92 9.77 -3.60 7.92
C GLN A 92 10.74 -2.61 7.27
N GLU A 93 11.30 -2.99 6.13
CA GLU A 93 12.24 -2.16 5.41
C GLU A 93 11.55 -0.96 4.77
N THR A 94 12.33 0.10 4.57
CA THR A 94 11.85 1.31 3.91
C THR A 94 12.81 1.75 2.81
N ARG A 95 12.26 2.41 1.79
CA ARG A 95 12.99 3.07 0.71
C ARG A 95 12.53 4.51 0.60
N LEU A 96 13.42 5.42 0.22
CA LEU A 96 13.06 6.81 -0.02
C LEU A 96 12.08 6.92 -1.20
N SER A 97 11.11 7.83 -1.07
CA SER A 97 10.14 8.06 -2.15
C SER A 97 10.82 8.66 -3.38
N LYS A 98 10.46 8.16 -4.56
CA LYS A 98 10.93 8.69 -5.86
C LYS A 98 10.16 9.95 -6.28
N ARG A 99 9.03 10.26 -5.62
CA ARG A 99 8.17 11.39 -5.98
C ARG A 99 8.75 12.69 -5.39
N LYS A 100 8.99 13.71 -6.23
CA LYS A 100 9.53 15.01 -5.78
C LYS A 100 8.70 15.66 -4.65
N LYS A 101 7.36 15.57 -4.74
CA LYS A 101 6.41 16.11 -3.75
C LYS A 101 6.54 15.53 -2.33
N ARG A 102 7.26 14.41 -2.21
CA ARG A 102 7.46 13.67 -0.97
C ARG A 102 8.80 14.00 -0.30
N HIS A 103 9.63 14.85 -0.92
CA HIS A 103 10.96 15.23 -0.41
C HIS A 103 11.79 14.03 0.06
N ALA A 104 11.80 12.96 -0.75
CA ALA A 104 12.48 11.70 -0.43
C ALA A 104 12.02 11.01 0.88
N GLY A 105 10.85 11.36 1.44
CA GLY A 105 10.39 10.76 2.70
C GLY A 105 10.28 9.22 2.62
N PRO A 106 10.56 8.50 3.72
CA PRO A 106 10.65 7.04 3.73
C PRO A 106 9.32 6.37 3.40
N GLN A 107 9.37 5.22 2.72
CA GLN A 107 8.23 4.40 2.34
C GLN A 107 8.48 2.94 2.65
N TYR A 108 7.50 2.32 3.30
CA TYR A 108 7.51 0.89 3.53
C TYR A 108 7.61 0.11 2.21
N LEU A 109 8.50 -0.87 2.20
CA LEU A 109 8.62 -1.82 1.13
C LEU A 109 7.59 -2.93 1.30
N TRP A 110 6.95 -3.24 0.18
CA TRP A 110 5.94 -4.27 0.01
C TRP A 110 6.39 -5.24 -1.07
N ARG A 111 5.87 -6.45 -0.98
CA ARG A 111 6.06 -7.50 -1.97
C ARG A 111 4.71 -8.10 -2.28
N THR A 112 4.49 -8.49 -3.53
CA THR A 112 3.30 -9.25 -3.91
C THR A 112 3.49 -10.70 -3.52
N THR A 113 2.49 -11.32 -2.92
CA THR A 113 2.55 -12.74 -2.56
C THR A 113 2.57 -13.61 -3.82
N ALA A 114 3.27 -14.75 -3.72
CA ALA A 114 3.35 -15.69 -4.84
C ALA A 114 1.97 -16.22 -5.24
N ASP A 115 1.17 -16.61 -4.23
CA ASP A 115 -0.18 -17.16 -4.42
C ASP A 115 -1.04 -16.22 -5.25
N TYR A 116 -1.19 -14.96 -4.82
CA TYR A 116 -1.98 -13.97 -5.55
C TYR A 116 -1.46 -13.74 -6.97
N TYR A 117 -0.14 -13.62 -7.14
CA TYR A 117 0.46 -13.34 -8.44
C TYR A 117 0.20 -14.46 -9.45
N TYR A 118 0.41 -15.71 -9.06
CA TYR A 118 0.21 -16.86 -9.95
C TYR A 118 -1.27 -17.17 -10.18
N GLU A 119 -2.13 -17.00 -9.18
CA GLU A 119 -3.58 -17.13 -9.35
C GLU A 119 -4.13 -16.10 -10.35
N SER A 120 -3.68 -14.85 -10.26
CA SER A 120 -4.14 -13.77 -11.17
C SER A 120 -3.78 -13.94 -12.65
N ARG A 121 -3.04 -15.00 -13.00
CA ARG A 121 -2.59 -15.34 -14.36
C ARG A 121 -3.25 -16.60 -14.94
N LYS A 122 -4.13 -17.25 -14.16
CA LYS A 122 -4.87 -18.42 -14.61
C LYS A 122 -6.11 -18.05 -15.44
N ASP A 123 -6.45 -16.77 -15.47
CA ASP A 123 -7.48 -16.15 -16.31
C ASP A 123 -6.85 -15.55 -17.59
#